data_AF-X1S251-F1
#
_entry.id   AF-X1S251-F1
#
_cell.length_a   1.000
_cell.length_b   1.000
_cell.length_c   1.000
_cell.angle_alpha   90.00
_cell.angle_beta   90.00
_cell.angle_gamma   90.00
#
_symmetry.space_group_name_H-M   'P 1'
#
loop_
_entity.id
_entity.type
_entity.pdbx_description
1 polymer ?
#
loop_
_entity_poly.entity_id
_entity_poly.type
_entity_poly.pdbx_seq_one_letter_code
_entity_poly.pdbx_strand_id
1 'polypeptide(L)' 'MIDVMGLSKGPGGFLSEIHGCLSPQETKDVGIYIAGCAAGPKNIPYSVSSALAAASKVSTLLSHS' A
#
# COMPACT_ATOMS: atom_id res chain seq x y z
N MET A 1 7.50 -13.49 -2.99
CA MET A 1 6.10 -12.98 -3.03
C MET A 1 6.00 -11.69 -3.83
N ILE A 2 6.83 -10.67 -3.56
CA ILE A 2 6.89 -9.43 -4.37
C ILE A 2 7.13 -9.74 -5.86
N ASP A 3 8.06 -10.67 -6.14
CA ASP A 3 8.37 -11.16 -7.48
C ASP A 3 7.21 -11.93 -8.15
N VAL A 4 6.34 -12.56 -7.35
CA VAL A 4 5.16 -13.30 -7.83
C VAL A 4 4.05 -12.34 -8.26
N MET A 5 3.99 -11.15 -7.66
CA MET A 5 3.01 -10.10 -7.97
C MET A 5 3.56 -9.00 -8.89
N GLY A 6 4.82 -9.07 -9.32
CA GLY A 6 5.43 -8.08 -10.23
C GLY A 6 5.67 -6.69 -9.62
N LEU A 7 5.65 -6.56 -8.29
CA LEU A 7 5.64 -5.26 -7.63
C LEU A 7 7.02 -4.62 -7.49
N SER A 8 7.06 -3.28 -7.52
CA SER A 8 8.29 -2.49 -7.37
C SER A 8 8.75 -2.45 -5.90
N LYS A 9 9.98 -2.90 -5.63
CA LYS A 9 10.62 -2.77 -4.32
C LYS A 9 11.23 -1.38 -4.12
N GLY A 10 11.03 -0.81 -2.95
CA GLY A 10 11.68 0.40 -2.47
C GLY A 10 13.04 0.13 -1.81
N PRO A 11 13.71 1.18 -1.30
CA PRO A 11 14.97 1.04 -0.57
C PRO A 11 14.78 0.12 0.65
N GLY A 12 15.65 -0.89 0.81
CA GLY A 12 15.59 -1.82 1.95
C GLY A 12 14.69 -3.05 1.76
N GLY A 13 14.12 -3.27 0.56
CA GLY A 13 13.34 -4.48 0.25
C GLY A 13 11.86 -4.41 0.64
N PHE A 14 11.38 -3.24 1.08
CA PHE A 14 9.97 -2.96 1.31
C PHE A 14 9.23 -2.67 0.00
N LEU A 15 7.90 -2.74 0.00
CA LEU A 15 7.11 -2.33 -1.18
C LEU A 15 7.19 -0.81 -1.34
N SER A 16 7.36 -0.35 -2.58
CA SER A 16 7.38 1.08 -2.90
C SER A 16 5.97 1.60 -3.18
N GLU A 17 5.58 2.61 -2.42
CA GLU A 17 4.39 3.42 -2.65
C GLU A 17 4.62 4.30 -3.91
N ILE A 18 3.56 4.66 -4.68
CA ILE A 18 3.73 5.48 -5.90
C ILE A 18 4.20 6.90 -5.55
N HIS A 19 3.59 7.51 -4.54
CA HIS A 19 3.88 8.87 -4.11
C HIS A 19 3.51 9.07 -2.64
N GLY A 20 4.52 9.31 -1.79
CA GLY A 20 4.37 9.36 -0.33
C GLY A 20 3.46 10.49 0.19
N CYS A 21 3.16 11.51 -0.62
CA CYS A 21 2.34 12.66 -0.19
C CYS A 21 0.85 12.58 -0.58
N LEU A 22 0.50 11.96 -1.71
CA LEU A 22 -0.90 11.92 -2.19
C LEU A 22 -1.58 10.58 -1.88
N SER A 23 -0.83 9.48 -2.00
CA SER A 23 -1.39 8.13 -1.87
C SER A 23 -0.32 7.17 -1.35
N PRO A 24 -0.01 7.19 -0.04
CA PRO A 24 0.96 6.26 0.52
C PRO A 24 0.46 4.80 0.41
N GLN A 25 -0.84 4.55 0.28
CA GLN A 25 -1.36 3.17 0.23
C GLN A 25 -1.39 2.55 -1.17
N GLU A 26 -1.10 3.31 -2.23
CA GLU A 26 -1.19 2.80 -3.60
C GLU A 26 0.17 2.32 -4.11
N THR A 27 0.14 1.20 -4.85
CA THR A 27 1.27 0.73 -5.65
C THR A 27 1.11 1.15 -7.10
N LYS A 28 2.17 1.03 -7.91
CA LYS A 28 2.13 1.34 -9.35
C LYS A 28 1.04 0.58 -10.09
N ASP A 29 0.65 -0.58 -9.59
CA ASP A 29 -0.39 -1.43 -10.16
C ASP A 29 -1.75 -1.11 -9.54
N VAL A 30 -2.72 -0.75 -10.38
CA VAL A 30 -4.08 -0.43 -9.96
C VAL A 30 -4.73 -1.67 -9.34
N GLY A 31 -5.32 -1.50 -8.16
CA GLY A 31 -5.94 -2.59 -7.40
C GLY A 31 -5.02 -3.26 -6.37
N ILE A 32 -3.71 -2.94 -6.37
CA ILE A 32 -2.77 -3.42 -5.36
C ILE A 32 -2.43 -2.28 -4.41
N TYR A 33 -2.67 -2.52 -3.12
CA TYR A 33 -2.49 -1.56 -2.04
C TYR A 33 -1.51 -2.08 -0.99
N ILE A 34 -0.71 -1.18 -0.41
CA ILE A 34 0.27 -1.50 0.65
C ILE A 34 -0.26 -0.96 1.97
N ALA A 35 -0.20 -1.75 3.03
CA ALA A 35 -0.51 -1.30 4.39
C ALA A 35 0.53 -1.77 5.41
N GLY A 36 0.68 -0.99 6.48
CA GLY A 36 1.49 -1.33 7.64
C GLY A 36 2.98 -1.49 7.34
N CYS A 37 3.57 -2.56 7.88
CA CYS A 37 5.01 -2.84 7.79
C CYS A 37 5.49 -3.20 6.36
N ALA A 38 4.58 -3.46 5.42
CA ALA A 38 4.93 -3.77 4.04
C ALA A 38 5.57 -2.58 3.31
N ALA A 39 5.27 -1.34 3.74
CA ALA A 39 5.85 -0.11 3.22
C ALA A 39 7.12 0.35 3.96
N GLY A 40 7.56 -0.40 4.98
CA GLY A 40 8.69 -0.02 5.84
C GLY A 40 8.34 -0.10 7.33
N PRO A 41 9.36 0.06 8.20
CA PRO A 41 9.16 0.04 9.65
C PRO A 41 8.28 1.21 10.09
N LYS A 42 7.09 0.90 10.61
CA LYS A 42 6.05 1.86 11.03
C LYS A 42 5.50 1.46 12.41
N ASN A 43 4.99 2.44 13.17
CA ASN A 43 4.40 2.20 14.50
C ASN A 43 3.01 1.56 14.41
N ILE A 44 2.58 0.87 15.48
CA ILE A 44 1.26 0.19 15.56
C ILE A 44 0.09 1.10 15.13
N PRO A 45 -0.13 2.29 15.72
CA PRO A 45 -1.27 3.13 15.35
C PRO A 45 -1.20 3.60 13.89
N TYR A 46 0.01 3.83 13.39
CA TYR A 46 0.21 4.20 11.98
C TYR A 46 -0.12 3.01 11.05
N SER A 47 0.27 1.80 11.45
CA SER A 47 -0.05 0.57 10.73
C SER A 47 -1.56 0.37 10.60
N VAL A 48 -2.30 0.55 11.70
CA VAL A 48 -3.77 0.47 11.72
C VAL A 48 -4.41 1.56 10.85
N SER A 49 -3.95 2.81 10.99
CA SER A 49 -4.46 3.93 10.19
C SER A 49 -4.24 3.70 8.68
N SER A 50 -3.07 3.20 8.31
CA SER A 50 -2.74 2.87 6.93
C SER A 50 -3.65 1.75 6.39
N ALA A 51 -3.82 0.67 7.14
CA ALA A 51 -4.70 -0.43 6.77
C ALA A 51 -6.15 0.03 6.53
N LEU A 52 -6.66 0.94 7.37
CA LEU A 52 -7.98 1.54 7.18
C LEU A 52 -8.04 2.36 5.89
N ALA A 53 -7.04 3.20 5.63
CA ALA A 53 -6.97 3.99 4.40
C ALA A 53 -6.91 3.11 3.14
N ALA A 54 -6.13 2.02 3.17
CA ALA A 54 -6.10 1.04 2.09
C ALA A 54 -7.48 0.38 1.88
N ALA A 55 -8.14 -0.05 2.96
CA ALA A 55 -9.46 -0.66 2.91
C ALA A 55 -10.54 0.29 2.35
N SER A 56 -10.53 1.57 2.73
CA SER A 56 -11.45 2.58 2.19
C SER A 56 -11.26 2.78 0.68
N LYS A 57 -10.01 2.78 0.20
CA LYS A 57 -9.70 2.92 -1.23
C LYS A 57 -10.16 1.68 -2.01
N VAL A 58 -9.88 0.48 -1.50
CA VAL A 58 -10.37 -0.78 -2.09
C VAL A 58 -11.90 -0.81 -2.10
N SER A 59 -12.56 -0.41 -1.02
CA SER A 59 -14.02 -0.34 -0.95
C SER A 59 -14.58 0.64 -1.99
N THR A 60 -13.91 1.76 -2.23
CA THR A 60 -14.33 2.72 -3.28
C THR A 60 -14.14 2.11 -4.67
N LEU A 61 -13.05 1.37 -4.90
CA LEU A 61 -12.80 0.66 -6.15
C LEU A 61 -13.90 -0.39 -6.42
N LEU A 62 -14.24 -1.19 -5.40
CA LEU A 62 -15.30 -2.19 -5.48
C LEU A 62 -16.70 -1.58 -5.61
N SER A 63 -16.97 -0.46 -4.94
CA SER A 63 -18.26 0.23 -5.05
C SER A 63 -18.46 0.95 -6.39
N HIS A 64 -17.38 1.20 -7.13
CA HIS A 64 -17.42 1.77 -8.49
C HIS A 64 -17.34 0.69 -9.58
N SER A 65 -17.67 -0.56 -9.23
CA SER A 65 -17.77 -1.71 -10.14
C SER A 65 -19.21 -1.99 -10.56
#